data_AF-A0A0S8D955-F1
#
_entry.id   AF-A0A0S8D955-F1
#
_cell.length_a   1.000
_cell.length_b   1.000
_cell.length_c   1.000
_cell.angle_alpha   90.00
_cell.angle_beta   90.00
_cell.angle_gamma   90.00
#
_symmetry.space_group_name_H-M   'P 1'
#
loop_
_entity.id
_entity.type
_entity.pdbx_description
1 polymer ?
#
loop_
_entity_poly.entity_id
_entity_poly.type
_entity_poly.pdbx_seq_one_letter_code
_entity_poly.pdbx_strand_id
1 'polypeptide(L)'
;MKKSCFILVAVTFLALLNGCANQELIADVDPATNLSALNTFYVVRLPTDERGVEQLIAAELNTMGKTATSGVSPTPPASVDAVVTYEDSWMWDITMYMIELTVYLQDPETEYRFATGRSYRTSLVRKTPEEMVKEVLGKIFEKQTAGESQ
;
A
#
# COMPACT_ATOMS: atom_id res chain seq x y z
N MET A 1 46.19 19.54 20.26
CA MET A 1 45.88 18.13 20.58
C MET A 1 44.52 17.94 21.27
N LYS A 2 44.17 18.68 22.33
CA LYS A 2 42.85 18.54 23.01
C LYS A 2 41.62 18.85 22.13
N LYS A 3 41.70 19.86 21.26
CA LYS A 3 40.61 20.27 20.35
C LYS A 3 40.30 19.23 19.26
N SER A 4 41.33 18.61 18.70
CA SER A 4 41.18 17.55 17.68
C SER A 4 40.58 16.26 18.25
N CYS A 5 40.87 15.92 19.51
CA CYS A 5 40.28 14.77 20.19
C CYS A 5 38.77 14.99 20.44
N PHE A 6 38.38 16.21 20.83
CA PHE A 6 36.98 16.55 21.08
C PHE A 6 36.13 16.53 19.79
N ILE A 7 36.69 17.00 18.67
CA ILE A 7 36.03 16.94 17.36
C ILE A 7 35.82 15.48 16.92
N LEU A 8 36.80 14.60 17.15
CA LEU A 8 36.72 13.20 16.74
C LEU A 8 35.66 12.40 17.54
N VAL A 9 35.52 12.69 18.83
CA VAL A 9 34.45 12.11 19.67
C VAL A 9 33.07 12.66 19.26
N ALA A 10 32.96 13.96 18.96
CA ALA A 10 31.71 14.56 18.52
C ALA A 10 31.22 13.99 17.16
N VAL A 11 32.13 13.78 16.21
CA VAL A 11 31.81 13.16 14.91
C VAL A 11 31.38 11.70 15.08
N THR A 12 32.04 10.96 15.96
CA THR A 12 31.67 9.57 16.27
C THR A 12 30.29 9.48 16.93
N PHE A 13 29.95 10.42 17.82
CA PHE A 13 28.65 10.47 18.48
C PHE A 13 27.51 10.83 17.50
N LEU A 14 27.76 11.74 16.55
CA LEU A 14 26.78 12.07 15.50
C LEU A 14 26.52 10.90 14.54
N ALA A 15 27.51 10.04 14.29
CA ALA A 15 27.33 8.87 13.43
C ALA A 15 26.40 7.80 14.05
N LEU A 16 26.19 7.82 15.37
CA LEU A 16 25.30 6.88 16.08
C LEU A 16 23.82 7.29 16.04
N LEU A 17 23.50 8.48 15.53
CA LEU A 17 22.11 8.99 15.43
C LEU A 17 21.41 8.60 14.12
N ASN A 18 21.99 7.73 13.30
CA ASN A 18 21.32 7.18 12.13
C ASN A 18 20.22 6.19 12.57
N GLY A 19 19.06 6.71 12.96
CA GLY A 19 17.86 5.90 13.11
C GLY A 19 17.42 5.40 11.74
N CYS A 20 17.52 4.09 11.51
CA CYS A 20 16.93 3.48 10.32
C CYS A 20 15.41 3.65 10.40
N ALA A 21 14.87 4.61 9.64
CA ALA A 21 13.45 4.66 9.38
C ALA A 21 13.08 3.43 8.54
N ASN A 22 12.43 2.45 9.18
CA ASN A 22 12.02 1.23 8.52
C ASN A 22 10.73 1.51 7.74
N GLN A 23 10.85 1.45 6.42
CA GLN A 23 9.71 1.44 5.50
C GLN A 23 9.91 0.32 4.48
N GLU A 24 8.81 -0.28 4.06
CA GLU A 24 8.77 -1.33 3.06
C GLU A 24 7.59 -1.05 2.13
N LEU A 25 7.89 -0.91 0.84
CA LEU A 25 6.90 -0.79 -0.22
C LEU A 25 7.21 -1.84 -1.28
N ILE A 26 6.44 -2.91 -1.27
CA ILE A 26 6.61 -4.05 -2.17
C ILE A 26 5.29 -4.34 -2.89
N ALA A 27 5.41 -4.89 -4.09
CA ALA A 27 4.28 -5.43 -4.82
C ALA A 27 4.71 -6.74 -5.48
N ASP A 28 3.75 -7.63 -5.70
CA ASP A 28 3.91 -8.85 -6.46
C ASP A 28 2.72 -9.02 -7.38
N VAL A 29 2.98 -9.35 -8.64
CA VAL A 29 1.97 -9.43 -9.71
C VAL A 29 2.28 -10.68 -10.51
N ASP A 30 1.26 -11.52 -10.71
CA ASP A 30 1.36 -12.70 -11.55
C ASP A 30 1.77 -12.28 -12.97
N PRO A 31 2.90 -12.78 -13.50
CA PRO A 31 3.38 -12.43 -14.84
C PRO A 31 2.39 -12.74 -15.97
N ALA A 32 1.45 -13.67 -15.76
CA ALA A 32 0.42 -13.99 -16.74
C ALA A 32 -0.73 -12.98 -16.77
N THR A 33 -0.81 -12.05 -15.81
CA THR A 33 -1.90 -11.09 -15.69
C THR A 33 -1.58 -9.75 -16.32
N ASN A 34 -2.46 -9.27 -17.20
CA ASN A 34 -2.38 -7.93 -17.76
C ASN A 34 -3.23 -6.94 -16.95
N LEU A 35 -2.63 -6.26 -15.97
CA LEU A 35 -3.34 -5.27 -15.14
C LEU A 35 -3.85 -4.04 -15.94
N SER A 36 -3.27 -3.74 -17.11
CA SER A 36 -3.75 -2.62 -17.94
C SER A 36 -5.10 -2.91 -18.60
N ALA A 37 -5.43 -4.19 -18.82
CA ALA A 37 -6.70 -4.62 -19.37
C ALA A 37 -7.87 -4.54 -18.37
N LEU A 38 -7.57 -4.49 -17.06
CA LEU A 38 -8.56 -4.38 -16.00
C LEU A 38 -9.05 -2.93 -15.89
N ASN A 39 -10.36 -2.69 -15.98
CA ASN A 39 -10.94 -1.34 -15.97
C ASN A 39 -11.97 -1.14 -14.86
N THR A 40 -12.64 -2.20 -14.43
CA THR A 40 -13.72 -2.15 -13.44
C THR A 40 -13.33 -2.90 -12.18
N PHE A 41 -13.49 -2.24 -11.03
CA PHE A 41 -13.05 -2.74 -9.73
C PHE A 41 -14.16 -2.62 -8.69
N TYR A 42 -14.22 -3.59 -7.79
CA TYR A 42 -15.08 -3.52 -6.60
C TYR A 42 -14.26 -3.74 -5.34
N VAL A 43 -14.23 -2.74 -4.45
CA VAL A 43 -13.49 -2.81 -3.18
C VAL A 43 -14.41 -3.28 -2.06
N VAL A 44 -14.13 -4.45 -1.51
CA VAL A 44 -14.90 -5.02 -0.41
C VAL A 44 -14.46 -4.36 0.88
N ARG A 45 -15.39 -3.73 1.59
CA ARG A 45 -15.15 -3.17 2.93
C ARG A 45 -14.84 -4.31 3.90
N LEU A 46 -13.73 -4.17 4.61
CA LEU A 46 -13.41 -5.08 5.71
C LEU A 46 -14.45 -4.89 6.84
N PRO A 47 -15.05 -5.97 7.41
CA PRO A 47 -16.09 -5.82 8.43
C PRO A 47 -15.66 -5.04 9.67
N THR A 48 -14.37 -5.06 10.00
CA THR A 48 -13.78 -4.36 11.15
C THR A 48 -13.30 -2.95 10.81
N ASP A 49 -13.38 -2.53 9.55
CA ASP A 49 -12.95 -1.20 9.13
C ASP A 49 -14.03 -0.16 9.46
N GLU A 50 -13.65 0.81 10.28
CA GLU A 50 -14.45 1.97 10.71
C GLU A 50 -13.91 3.29 10.14
N ARG A 51 -12.85 3.22 9.33
CA ARG A 51 -12.07 4.38 8.84
C ARG A 51 -12.22 4.62 7.35
N GLY A 52 -12.94 3.73 6.64
CA GLY A 52 -13.33 3.94 5.24
C GLY A 52 -12.19 3.68 4.27
N VAL A 53 -11.27 2.76 4.58
CA VAL A 53 -10.11 2.46 3.74
C VAL A 53 -10.55 1.94 2.37
N GLU A 54 -11.68 1.22 2.30
CA GLU A 54 -12.27 0.78 1.04
C GLU A 54 -12.62 1.94 0.10
N GLN A 55 -13.06 3.07 0.67
CA GLN A 55 -13.44 4.27 -0.08
C GLN A 55 -12.20 4.98 -0.59
N LEU A 56 -11.13 5.01 0.20
CA LEU A 56 -9.84 5.57 -0.20
C LEU A 56 -9.24 4.78 -1.37
N ILE A 57 -9.27 3.44 -1.29
CA ILE A 57 -8.80 2.55 -2.36
C ILE A 57 -9.62 2.77 -3.63
N ALA A 58 -10.96 2.80 -3.54
CA ALA A 58 -11.81 3.03 -4.70
C ALA A 58 -11.57 4.43 -5.30
N ALA A 59 -11.41 5.46 -4.48
CA ALA A 59 -11.14 6.83 -4.93
C ALA A 59 -9.79 6.95 -5.66
N GLU A 60 -8.75 6.28 -5.17
CA GLU A 60 -7.45 6.28 -5.84
C GLU A 60 -7.50 5.50 -7.16
N LEU A 61 -8.14 4.33 -7.22
CA LEU A 61 -8.36 3.61 -8.48
C LEU A 61 -9.08 4.48 -9.52
N ASN A 62 -10.10 5.24 -9.10
CA ASN A 62 -10.77 6.22 -9.97
C ASN A 62 -9.84 7.33 -10.44
N THR A 63 -8.95 7.82 -9.56
CA THR A 63 -7.92 8.83 -9.90
C THR A 63 -6.90 8.28 -10.90
N MET A 64 -6.62 6.98 -10.86
CA MET A 64 -5.78 6.27 -11.83
C MET A 64 -6.49 6.00 -13.18
N GLY A 65 -7.72 6.49 -13.37
CA GLY A 65 -8.49 6.33 -14.61
C GLY A 65 -9.23 5.00 -14.73
N LYS A 66 -9.35 4.24 -13.64
CA LYS A 66 -10.20 3.03 -13.56
C LYS A 66 -11.62 3.42 -13.13
N THR A 67 -12.54 2.46 -13.19
CA THR A 67 -13.90 2.59 -12.63
C THR A 67 -13.99 1.70 -11.39
N ALA A 68 -14.04 2.31 -10.21
CA ALA A 68 -14.07 1.59 -8.94
C ALA A 68 -15.25 2.02 -8.06
N THR A 69 -15.90 1.03 -7.45
CA THR A 69 -16.92 1.20 -6.41
C THR A 69 -16.53 0.41 -5.17
N SER A 70 -17.16 0.69 -4.03
CA SER A 70 -16.92 -0.05 -2.79
C SER A 70 -18.23 -0.43 -2.10
N GLY A 71 -18.17 -1.44 -1.22
CA GLY A 71 -19.33 -1.80 -0.40
C GLY A 71 -19.08 -2.95 0.57
N VAL A 72 -20.09 -3.23 1.40
CA VAL A 72 -20.02 -4.23 2.48
C VAL A 72 -20.26 -5.67 2.02
N SER A 73 -20.81 -5.86 0.83
CA SER A 73 -21.09 -7.18 0.29
C SER A 73 -19.78 -7.77 -0.24
N PRO A 74 -19.43 -9.03 0.05
CA PRO A 74 -18.30 -9.68 -0.60
C PRO A 74 -18.55 -9.90 -2.11
N THR A 75 -19.82 -9.96 -2.51
CA THR A 75 -20.23 -10.08 -3.92
C THR A 75 -20.48 -8.69 -4.51
N PRO A 76 -19.79 -8.33 -5.62
CA PRO A 76 -20.04 -7.09 -6.34
C PRO A 76 -21.49 -6.98 -6.83
N PRO A 77 -22.09 -5.77 -6.85
CA PRO A 77 -23.46 -5.56 -7.35
C PRO A 77 -23.58 -5.70 -8.87
N ALA A 78 -22.47 -5.65 -9.60
CA ALA A 78 -22.36 -5.84 -11.04
C ALA A 78 -21.07 -6.60 -11.37
N SER A 79 -21.00 -7.18 -12.57
CA SER A 79 -19.76 -7.80 -13.06
C SER A 79 -18.63 -6.77 -13.09
N VAL A 80 -17.49 -7.14 -12.53
CA VAL A 80 -16.26 -6.32 -12.51
C VAL A 80 -15.08 -7.17 -12.98
N ASP A 81 -14.02 -6.54 -13.44
CA ASP A 81 -12.80 -7.24 -13.88
C ASP A 81 -11.99 -7.75 -12.68
N ALA A 82 -12.05 -7.05 -11.55
CA ALA A 82 -11.33 -7.42 -10.35
C ALA A 82 -12.08 -7.03 -9.06
N VAL A 83 -12.00 -7.89 -8.06
CA VAL A 83 -12.35 -7.55 -6.69
C VAL A 83 -11.09 -7.11 -5.96
N VAL A 84 -11.23 -6.12 -5.08
CA VAL A 84 -10.15 -5.61 -4.24
C VAL A 84 -10.48 -5.92 -2.79
N THR A 85 -9.56 -6.60 -2.11
CA THR A 85 -9.61 -6.81 -0.65
C THR A 85 -8.36 -6.22 -0.01
N TYR A 86 -8.41 -5.95 1.29
CA TYR A 86 -7.30 -5.33 1.99
C TYR A 86 -7.23 -5.74 3.45
N GLU A 87 -6.04 -5.56 4.01
CA GLU A 87 -5.76 -5.64 5.45
C GLU A 87 -5.15 -4.31 5.89
N ASP A 88 -5.75 -3.68 6.90
CA ASP A 88 -5.28 -2.44 7.49
C ASP A 88 -4.85 -2.65 8.94
N SER A 89 -3.60 -2.31 9.25
CA SER A 89 -3.11 -2.34 10.62
C SER A 89 -2.90 -0.92 11.13
N TRP A 90 -3.40 -0.69 12.33
CA TRP A 90 -3.34 0.61 13.00
C TRP A 90 -2.57 0.50 14.30
N MET A 91 -1.77 1.52 14.59
CA MET A 91 -0.99 1.62 15.81
C MET A 91 -1.29 2.94 16.52
N TRP A 92 -1.23 2.90 17.85
CA TRP A 92 -1.25 4.06 18.71
C TRP A 92 0.14 4.29 19.29
N ASP A 93 0.72 5.46 19.05
CA ASP A 93 1.95 5.89 19.72
C ASP A 93 1.80 7.25 20.43
N ILE A 94 1.24 8.22 19.72
CA ILE A 94 0.89 9.58 20.14
C ILE A 94 -0.50 9.91 19.59
N THR A 95 -0.77 9.48 18.36
CA THR A 95 -2.08 9.49 17.70
C THR A 95 -2.29 8.15 17.02
N MET A 96 -3.54 7.83 16.66
CA MET A 96 -3.82 6.69 15.79
C MET A 96 -3.25 6.93 14.39
N TYR A 97 -2.56 5.94 13.84
CA TYR A 97 -2.07 5.98 12.47
C TYR A 97 -2.04 4.57 11.86
N MET A 98 -2.11 4.50 10.54
CA MET A 98 -1.98 3.26 9.79
C MET A 98 -0.50 2.90 9.69
N ILE A 99 -0.11 1.77 10.29
CA ILE A 99 1.28 1.29 10.24
C ILE A 99 1.52 0.43 9.00
N GLU A 100 0.49 -0.29 8.57
CA GLU A 100 0.55 -1.22 7.45
C GLU A 100 -0.76 -1.21 6.66
N LEU A 101 -0.63 -1.29 5.34
CA LEU A 101 -1.70 -1.54 4.40
C LEU A 101 -1.25 -2.61 3.41
N THR A 102 -2.01 -3.69 3.32
CA THR A 102 -1.86 -4.69 2.28
C THR A 102 -3.11 -4.72 1.42
N VAL A 103 -2.95 -4.66 0.10
CA VAL A 103 -4.03 -4.66 -0.88
C VAL A 103 -3.87 -5.86 -1.80
N TYR A 104 -4.96 -6.57 -2.04
CA TYR A 104 -5.04 -7.71 -2.94
C TYR A 104 -5.99 -7.41 -4.09
N LEU A 105 -5.56 -7.75 -5.30
CA LEU A 105 -6.42 -7.82 -6.47
C LEU A 105 -6.72 -9.29 -6.75
N GLN A 106 -8.01 -9.61 -6.83
CA GLN A 106 -8.47 -10.98 -7.00
C GLN A 106 -9.49 -11.10 -8.12
N ASP A 107 -9.47 -12.26 -8.76
CA ASP A 107 -10.47 -12.64 -9.76
C ASP A 107 -11.86 -12.77 -9.09
N PRO A 108 -12.92 -12.19 -9.69
CA PRO A 108 -14.25 -12.14 -9.08
C PRO A 108 -14.95 -13.51 -9.01
N GLU A 109 -14.57 -14.48 -9.84
CA GLU A 109 -15.22 -15.79 -9.91
C GLU A 109 -14.48 -16.85 -9.08
N THR A 110 -13.14 -16.81 -9.12
CA THR A 110 -12.27 -17.83 -8.52
C THR A 110 -11.62 -17.40 -7.21
N GLU A 111 -11.71 -16.11 -6.87
CA GLU A 111 -11.02 -15.48 -5.73
C GLU A 111 -9.48 -15.58 -5.80
N TYR A 112 -8.93 -15.96 -6.97
CA TYR A 112 -7.49 -16.05 -7.17
C TYR A 112 -6.84 -14.67 -7.07
N ARG A 113 -5.89 -14.51 -6.14
CA ARG A 113 -5.13 -13.27 -5.94
C ARG A 113 -3.99 -13.21 -6.95
N PHE A 114 -4.19 -12.48 -8.03
CA PHE A 114 -3.19 -12.30 -9.08
C PHE A 114 -2.26 -11.12 -8.85
N ALA A 115 -2.57 -10.22 -7.90
CA ALA A 115 -1.64 -9.18 -7.49
C ALA A 115 -1.82 -8.80 -6.02
N THR A 116 -0.71 -8.42 -5.39
CA THR A 116 -0.64 -7.95 -4.01
C THR A 116 0.31 -6.77 -3.90
N GLY A 117 0.00 -5.82 -3.04
CA GLY A 117 0.89 -4.73 -2.67
C GLY A 117 0.87 -4.54 -1.17
N ARG A 118 2.02 -4.21 -0.59
CA ARG A 118 2.17 -3.95 0.84
C ARG A 118 2.94 -2.65 1.05
N SER A 119 2.38 -1.82 1.93
CA SER A 119 2.99 -0.60 2.41
C SER A 119 3.10 -0.67 3.93
N TYR A 120 4.32 -0.80 4.44
CA TYR A 120 4.62 -0.83 5.88
C TYR A 120 5.58 0.31 6.23
N ARG A 121 5.34 0.98 7.35
CA ARG A 121 6.19 2.09 7.79
C ARG A 121 6.15 2.29 9.30
N THR A 122 7.28 2.58 9.92
CA THR A 122 7.30 2.94 11.34
C THR A 122 6.86 4.38 11.59
N SER A 123 6.61 4.71 12.86
CA SER A 123 6.05 5.99 13.27
C SER A 123 6.84 7.23 12.83
N LEU A 124 8.16 7.14 12.66
CA LEU A 124 9.00 8.28 12.25
C LEU A 124 8.79 8.72 10.80
N VAL A 125 8.27 7.83 9.95
CA VAL A 125 8.03 8.07 8.51
C VAL A 125 6.55 7.85 8.16
N ARG A 126 5.68 8.21 9.09
CA ARG A 126 4.22 8.16 8.94
C ARG A 126 3.77 8.90 7.68
N LYS A 127 2.70 8.37 7.10
CA LYS A 127 1.95 8.96 6.00
C LYS A 127 0.45 8.89 6.29
N THR A 128 -0.32 9.69 5.56
CA THR A 128 -1.77 9.58 5.65
C THR A 128 -2.24 8.27 4.99
N PRO A 129 -3.42 7.75 5.36
CA PRO A 129 -4.00 6.58 4.71
C PRO A 129 -4.10 6.73 3.18
N GLU A 130 -4.46 7.92 2.68
CA GLU A 130 -4.56 8.22 1.25
C GLU A 130 -3.20 8.09 0.55
N GLU A 131 -2.13 8.58 1.17
CA GLU A 131 -0.78 8.42 0.62
C GLU A 131 -0.34 6.95 0.62
N MET A 132 -0.69 6.17 1.64
CA MET A 132 -0.38 4.74 1.69
C MET A 132 -1.12 3.96 0.59
N VAL A 133 -2.40 4.29 0.38
CA VAL A 133 -3.22 3.74 -0.72
C VAL A 133 -2.60 4.07 -2.08
N LYS A 134 -2.24 5.34 -2.30
CA LYS A 134 -1.59 5.79 -3.53
C LYS A 134 -0.29 5.05 -3.81
N GLU A 135 0.56 4.89 -2.79
CA GLU A 135 1.84 4.20 -2.96
C GLU A 135 1.66 2.71 -3.23
N VAL A 136 0.77 2.04 -2.52
CA VAL A 136 0.58 0.59 -2.69
C VAL A 136 -0.03 0.26 -4.05
N LEU A 137 -1.07 1.00 -4.47
CA LEU A 137 -1.68 0.83 -5.79
C LEU A 137 -0.69 1.23 -6.88
N GLY A 138 -0.02 2.38 -6.73
CA GLY A 138 1.02 2.82 -7.65
C GLY A 138 2.09 1.74 -7.87
N LYS A 139 2.55 1.09 -6.79
CA LYS A 139 3.57 0.03 -6.89
C LYS A 139 3.07 -1.23 -7.61
N ILE A 140 1.82 -1.63 -7.37
CA ILE A 140 1.18 -2.75 -8.07
C ILE A 140 1.16 -2.49 -9.59
N PHE A 141 0.67 -1.32 -10.01
CA PHE A 141 0.55 -0.98 -11.43
C PHE A 141 1.90 -0.65 -12.09
N GLU A 142 2.90 -0.16 -11.34
CA GLU A 142 4.28 0.03 -11.84
C GLU A 142 4.96 -1.31 -12.17
N LYS A 143 4.76 -2.34 -11.33
CA LYS A 143 5.41 -3.65 -11.53
C LYS A 143 4.94 -4.35 -12.81
N GLN A 144 3.73 -4.06 -13.29
CA GLN A 144 3.24 -4.49 -14.60
C GLN A 144 4.15 -3.98 -15.74
N THR A 145 4.44 -2.68 -15.77
CA THR A 145 5.29 -2.07 -16.81
C THR A 145 6.72 -2.62 -16.83
N ALA A 146 7.23 -3.13 -15.71
CA ALA A 146 8.55 -3.77 -15.66
C ALA A 146 8.55 -5.20 -16.22
N GLY A 147 7.46 -5.96 -16.01
CA GLY A 147 7.33 -7.35 -16.47
C GLY A 147 7.15 -7.52 -17.99
N GLU A 148 6.64 -6.51 -18.69
CA GLU A 148 6.46 -6.51 -20.16
C GLU A 148 7.78 -6.36 -20.95
N SER A 149 8.93 -6.22 -20.27
CA SER A 149 10.24 -5.99 -20.90
C SER A 149 11.16 -7.24 -20.97
N GLN A 150 10.61 -8.43 -20.73
CA GLN A 150 11.32 -9.72 -20.82
C GLN A 150 10.79 -10.63 -21.92
#